data_AF-A0A5C6XZM3-F1
#
_entry.id   AF-A0A5C6XZM3-F1
#
_cell.length_a   1.000
_cell.length_b   1.000
_cell.length_c   1.000
_cell.angle_alpha   90.00
_cell.angle_beta   90.00
_cell.angle_gamma   90.00
#
_symmetry.space_group_name_H-M   'P 1'
#
loop_
_entity.id
_entity.type
_entity.pdbx_description
1 polymer ?
#
loop_
_entity_poly.entity_id
_entity_poly.type
_entity_poly.pdbx_seq_one_letter_code
_entity_poly.pdbx_strand_id
1 'polypeptide(L)'
;MKKAFILFLITIFTINVNAQKDSLSLTKLQSKQIELENKISQVRQNQLNYKIEKDLLKETYSTNYERIQSIITLILGVFTVLGFLGIRSIWNLKKNYETELNDLRTLKTEFENDYNNLIGKQNTLDKKIEAIDSINQEQDLKLKILDIREKTDDLISKRQYLQALEYITVGLEIDSKNTDLKHSKAFIFYRLRKYKESIKLHREILKIEPKNTTSLFDLAELLLIIKHNEEFKEFRSSNENELGLDSENPITIYLDGLYNYNIQKTDLLENNISTILNSMETDERKKHLEWDFADLRFAIKDEENNSLKEKIVGFTNLLSGTWTKKKYLESIN
;
A
#
# COMPACT_ATOMS: atom_id res chain seq x y z
N MET A 1 -44.89 11.19 -6.72
CA MET A 1 -44.37 11.21 -5.33
C MET A 1 -44.05 9.84 -4.72
N LYS A 2 -44.76 8.73 -5.02
CA LYS A 2 -44.50 7.42 -4.37
C LYS A 2 -43.23 6.66 -4.82
N LYS A 3 -42.65 6.91 -5.99
CA LYS A 3 -41.42 6.23 -6.45
C LYS A 3 -40.10 6.87 -5.94
N ALA A 4 -40.10 8.15 -5.58
CA ALA A 4 -38.92 8.85 -5.06
C ALA A 4 -38.64 8.56 -3.58
N PHE A 5 -39.68 8.25 -2.79
CA PHE A 5 -39.55 7.94 -1.36
C PHE A 5 -38.95 6.54 -1.10
N ILE A 6 -39.18 5.59 -2.00
CA ILE A 6 -38.66 4.21 -1.88
C ILE A 6 -37.16 4.15 -2.22
N LEU A 7 -36.69 4.92 -3.20
CA LEU A 7 -35.25 4.96 -3.53
C LEU A 7 -34.40 5.65 -2.44
N PHE A 8 -34.95 6.66 -1.75
CA PHE A 8 -34.27 7.36 -0.66
C PHE A 8 -34.17 6.49 0.61
N LEU A 9 -35.19 5.67 0.88
CA LEU A 9 -35.13 4.67 1.96
C LEU A 9 -34.15 3.54 1.66
N ILE A 10 -34.06 3.08 0.41
CA ILE A 10 -33.12 2.00 0.03
C ILE A 10 -31.66 2.50 0.06
N THR A 11 -31.39 3.75 -0.29
CA THR A 11 -30.03 4.33 -0.23
C THR A 11 -29.59 4.68 1.19
N ILE A 12 -30.49 5.17 2.05
CA ILE A 12 -30.18 5.29 3.48
C ILE A 12 -29.97 3.89 4.09
N PHE A 13 -30.75 2.89 3.70
CA PHE A 13 -30.60 1.52 4.21
C PHE A 13 -29.31 0.85 3.71
N THR A 14 -28.87 1.05 2.47
CA THR A 14 -27.59 0.49 1.99
C THR A 14 -26.37 1.20 2.55
N ILE A 15 -26.43 2.53 2.77
CA ILE A 15 -25.36 3.28 3.46
C ILE A 15 -25.29 2.86 4.94
N ASN A 16 -26.44 2.68 5.62
CA ASN A 16 -26.46 2.19 6.99
C ASN A 16 -25.98 0.74 7.06
N VAL A 17 -26.38 -0.14 6.13
CA VAL A 17 -25.96 -1.55 6.15
C VAL A 17 -24.47 -1.70 5.90
N ASN A 18 -23.84 -0.86 5.06
CA ASN A 18 -22.39 -0.96 4.81
C ASN A 18 -21.55 -0.34 5.94
N ALA A 19 -21.95 0.82 6.47
CA ALA A 19 -21.32 1.40 7.67
C ALA A 19 -21.51 0.50 8.91
N GLN A 20 -22.66 -0.17 9.01
CA GLN A 20 -22.94 -1.15 10.06
C GLN A 20 -22.19 -2.46 9.83
N LYS A 21 -21.85 -2.84 8.58
CA LYS A 21 -21.02 -4.02 8.28
C LYS A 21 -19.56 -3.81 8.67
N ASP A 22 -19.04 -2.60 8.42
CA ASP A 22 -17.67 -2.21 8.75
C ASP A 22 -17.53 -1.88 10.24
N SER A 23 -18.55 -1.28 10.86
CA SER A 23 -18.58 -1.17 12.32
C SER A 23 -18.70 -2.54 12.98
N LEU A 24 -19.53 -3.45 12.43
CA LEU A 24 -19.69 -4.80 12.95
C LEU A 24 -18.43 -5.65 12.76
N SER A 25 -17.67 -5.45 11.68
CA SER A 25 -16.38 -6.12 11.47
C SER A 25 -15.30 -5.58 12.41
N LEU A 26 -15.24 -4.26 12.63
CA LEU A 26 -14.33 -3.64 13.60
C LEU A 26 -14.68 -4.04 15.04
N THR A 27 -15.96 -4.04 15.41
CA THR A 27 -16.41 -4.51 16.74
C THR A 27 -16.13 -6.00 16.92
N LYS A 28 -16.26 -6.82 15.86
CA LYS A 28 -15.88 -8.25 15.89
C LYS A 28 -14.37 -8.42 16.10
N LEU A 29 -13.54 -7.62 15.44
CA LEU A 29 -12.09 -7.65 15.61
C LEU A 29 -11.67 -7.22 17.01
N GLN A 30 -12.25 -6.13 17.53
CA GLN A 30 -12.03 -5.69 18.91
C GLN A 30 -12.49 -6.75 19.92
N SER A 31 -13.65 -7.38 19.69
CA SER A 31 -14.13 -8.46 20.57
C SER A 31 -13.19 -9.66 20.56
N LYS A 32 -12.60 -9.99 19.40
CA LYS A 32 -11.65 -11.08 19.25
C LYS A 32 -10.29 -10.74 19.85
N GLN A 33 -9.86 -9.48 19.78
CA GLN A 33 -8.68 -8.98 20.46
C GLN A 33 -8.84 -9.08 21.99
N ILE A 34 -9.97 -8.61 22.53
CA ILE A 34 -10.27 -8.73 23.96
C ILE A 34 -10.34 -10.21 24.38
N GLU A 35 -10.91 -11.08 23.55
CA GLU A 35 -10.93 -12.52 23.78
C GLU A 35 -9.52 -13.13 23.81
N LEU A 36 -8.65 -12.73 22.89
CA LEU A 36 -7.24 -13.14 22.83
C LEU A 36 -6.44 -12.61 24.01
N GLU A 37 -6.62 -11.36 24.40
CA GLU A 37 -5.99 -10.77 25.59
C GLU A 37 -6.43 -11.48 26.87
N ASN A 38 -7.73 -11.82 26.98
CA ASN A 38 -8.25 -12.63 28.08
C ASN A 38 -7.65 -14.04 28.09
N LYS A 39 -7.50 -14.69 26.92
CA LYS A 39 -6.85 -16.00 26.80
C LYS A 39 -5.37 -15.93 27.17
N ILE A 40 -4.64 -14.90 26.75
CA ILE A 40 -3.23 -14.68 27.12
C ILE A 40 -3.11 -14.43 28.63
N SER A 41 -4.03 -13.65 29.21
CA SER A 41 -4.08 -13.40 30.66
C SER A 41 -4.34 -14.70 31.44
N GLN A 42 -5.27 -15.54 30.98
CA GLN A 42 -5.53 -16.87 31.55
C GLN A 42 -4.30 -17.78 31.45
N VAL A 43 -3.59 -17.78 30.32
CA VAL A 43 -2.35 -18.56 30.16
C VAL A 43 -1.27 -18.08 31.14
N ARG A 44 -1.09 -16.77 31.30
CA ARG A 44 -0.14 -16.21 32.28
C ARG A 44 -0.51 -16.56 33.72
N GLN A 45 -1.80 -16.50 34.07
CA GLN A 45 -2.30 -16.94 35.36
C GLN A 45 -2.07 -18.44 35.59
N ASN A 46 -2.32 -19.27 34.58
CA ASN A 46 -2.10 -20.72 34.66
C ASN A 46 -0.61 -21.06 34.80
N GLN A 47 0.29 -20.34 34.12
CA GLN A 47 1.74 -20.48 34.31
C GLN A 47 2.19 -20.09 35.72
N LEU A 48 1.60 -19.04 36.30
CA LEU A 48 1.87 -18.63 37.67
C LEU A 48 1.34 -19.67 38.67
N ASN A 49 0.11 -20.15 38.48
CA ASN A 49 -0.49 -21.21 39.31
C ASN A 49 0.35 -22.48 39.24
N TYR A 50 0.80 -22.89 38.06
CA TYR A 50 1.68 -24.04 37.88
C TYR A 50 3.02 -23.86 38.61
N LYS A 51 3.60 -22.65 38.58
CA LYS A 51 4.83 -22.37 39.33
C LYS A 51 4.61 -22.43 40.84
N ILE A 52 3.51 -21.84 41.34
CA ILE A 52 3.12 -21.91 42.75
C ILE A 52 2.88 -23.35 43.17
N GLU A 53 2.13 -24.13 42.38
CA GLU A 53 1.84 -25.53 42.65
C GLU A 53 3.09 -26.40 42.60
N LYS A 54 4.01 -26.13 41.67
CA LYS A 54 5.33 -26.76 41.61
C LYS A 54 6.18 -26.45 42.85
N ASP A 55 6.18 -25.20 43.31
CA ASP A 55 6.93 -24.77 44.50
C ASP A 55 6.30 -25.35 45.79
N LEU A 56 4.96 -25.36 45.89
CA LEU A 56 4.21 -26.03 46.96
C LEU A 56 4.44 -27.54 46.98
N LEU A 57 4.44 -28.18 45.81
CA LEU A 57 4.76 -29.60 45.69
C LEU A 57 6.20 -29.84 46.11
N LYS A 58 7.17 -29.02 45.69
CA LYS A 58 8.58 -29.15 46.10
C LYS A 58 8.75 -29.06 47.62
N GLU A 59 8.04 -28.14 48.27
CA GLU A 59 8.04 -27.97 49.73
C GLU A 59 7.30 -29.12 50.45
N THR A 60 6.19 -29.59 49.88
CA THR A 60 5.46 -30.77 50.37
C THR A 60 6.30 -32.05 50.22
N TYR A 61 7.05 -32.19 49.12
CA TYR A 61 7.95 -33.31 48.86
C TYR A 61 9.18 -33.27 49.76
N SER A 62 9.76 -32.11 50.08
CA SER A 62 10.87 -32.04 51.05
C SER A 62 10.41 -32.39 52.47
N THR A 63 9.23 -31.90 52.88
CA THR A 63 8.66 -32.21 54.20
C THR A 63 8.21 -33.68 54.29
N ASN A 64 7.69 -34.23 53.19
CA ASN A 64 7.39 -35.66 53.09
C ASN A 64 8.66 -36.51 52.98
N TYR A 65 9.75 -36.01 52.41
CA TYR A 65 11.01 -36.75 52.32
C TYR A 65 11.56 -37.04 53.72
N GLU A 66 11.57 -36.07 54.64
CA GLU A 66 11.99 -36.28 56.04
C GLU A 66 11.07 -37.22 56.81
N ARG A 67 9.74 -37.12 56.61
CA ARG A 67 8.76 -38.07 57.18
C ARG A 67 8.92 -39.48 56.61
N ILE A 68 9.13 -39.60 55.31
CA ILE A 68 9.40 -40.87 54.61
C ILE A 68 10.72 -41.46 55.09
N GLN A 69 11.78 -40.65 55.29
CA GLN A 69 13.05 -41.09 55.86
C GLN A 69 12.91 -41.63 57.29
N SER A 70 12.09 -40.96 58.11
CA SER A 70 11.78 -41.40 59.48
C SER A 70 10.98 -42.71 59.50
N ILE A 71 9.99 -42.85 58.60
CA ILE A 71 9.20 -44.08 58.42
C ILE A 71 10.07 -45.20 57.85
N ILE A 72 10.95 -44.94 56.88
CA ILE A 72 11.90 -45.91 56.33
C ILE A 72 12.87 -46.38 57.39
N THR A 73 13.35 -45.49 58.27
CA THR A 73 14.23 -45.86 59.39
C THR A 73 13.50 -46.75 60.41
N LEU A 74 12.25 -46.44 60.73
CA LEU A 74 11.39 -47.27 61.60
C LEU A 74 11.12 -48.64 60.97
N ILE A 75 10.80 -48.66 59.67
CA ILE A 75 10.59 -49.86 58.86
C ILE A 75 11.88 -50.69 58.80
N LEU A 76 13.05 -50.10 58.60
CA LEU A 76 14.34 -50.80 58.63
C LEU A 76 14.67 -51.40 60.01
N GLY A 77 14.28 -50.73 61.10
CA GLY A 77 14.35 -51.28 62.45
C GLY A 77 13.42 -52.48 62.66
N VAL A 78 12.25 -52.48 62.03
CA VAL A 78 11.29 -53.59 62.04
C VAL A 78 11.72 -54.73 61.09
N PHE A 79 12.32 -54.40 59.95
CA PHE A 79 12.80 -55.36 58.93
C PHE A 79 14.12 -56.03 59.28
N THR A 80 14.96 -55.43 60.13
CA THR A 80 16.12 -56.15 60.71
C THR A 80 15.67 -57.27 61.65
N VAL A 81 14.54 -57.08 62.34
CA VAL A 81 13.90 -58.11 63.18
C VAL A 81 13.13 -59.15 62.35
N LEU A 82 12.48 -58.74 61.26
CA LEU A 82 11.74 -59.65 60.35
C LEU A 82 12.63 -60.32 59.28
N GLY A 83 13.84 -59.82 59.06
CA GLY A 83 14.80 -60.30 58.05
C GLY A 83 15.29 -61.73 58.26
N PHE A 84 15.06 -62.31 59.44
CA PHE A 84 15.35 -63.71 59.72
C PHE A 84 14.41 -64.70 59.00
N LEU A 85 13.26 -64.26 58.43
CA LEU A 85 12.25 -65.19 57.90
C LEU A 85 11.71 -64.92 56.46
N GLY A 86 12.19 -63.93 55.70
CA GLY A 86 11.52 -63.53 54.43
C GLY A 86 12.37 -62.91 53.31
N ILE A 87 13.53 -63.48 52.97
CA ILE A 87 14.53 -62.84 52.06
C ILE A 87 14.15 -62.84 50.56
N ARG A 88 13.31 -63.77 50.09
CA ARG A 88 13.04 -63.96 48.65
C ARG A 88 11.98 -63.00 48.05
N SER A 89 11.03 -62.53 48.86
CA SER A 89 9.99 -61.58 48.43
C SER A 89 10.54 -60.16 48.25
N ILE A 90 11.53 -59.77 49.06
CA ILE A 90 12.18 -58.45 49.03
C ILE A 90 12.97 -58.25 47.74
N TRP A 91 13.61 -59.30 47.22
CA TRP A 91 14.39 -59.22 45.97
C TRP A 91 13.50 -59.01 44.74
N ASN A 92 12.37 -59.71 44.65
CA ASN A 92 11.38 -59.50 43.58
C ASN A 92 10.77 -58.11 43.65
N LEU A 93 10.47 -57.63 44.86
CA LEU A 93 9.95 -56.28 45.08
C LEU A 93 10.97 -55.22 44.63
N LYS A 94 12.25 -55.38 44.99
CA LYS A 94 13.33 -54.50 44.52
C LYS A 94 13.43 -54.48 42.99
N LYS A 95 13.37 -55.64 42.33
CA LYS A 95 13.41 -55.75 40.87
C LYS A 95 12.22 -55.07 40.20
N ASN A 96 11.02 -55.20 40.75
CA ASN A 96 9.83 -54.52 40.25
C ASN A 96 9.96 -53.00 40.40
N TYR A 97 10.43 -52.53 41.55
CA TYR A 97 10.72 -51.11 41.78
C TYR A 97 11.79 -50.56 40.83
N GLU A 98 12.85 -51.31 40.55
CA GLU A 98 13.87 -50.90 39.58
C GLU A 98 13.30 -50.79 38.16
N THR A 99 12.35 -51.66 37.81
CA THR A 99 11.65 -51.64 36.51
C THR A 99 10.72 -50.43 36.41
N GLU A 100 9.83 -50.23 37.39
CA GLU A 100 8.93 -49.08 37.44
C GLU A 100 9.68 -47.75 37.46
N LEU A 101 10.82 -47.68 38.16
CA LEU A 101 11.68 -46.50 38.17
C LEU A 101 12.29 -46.23 36.78
N ASN A 102 12.64 -47.27 36.04
CA ASN A 102 13.18 -47.14 34.68
C ASN A 102 12.09 -46.70 33.68
N ASP A 103 10.88 -47.23 33.81
CA ASP A 103 9.72 -46.81 33.01
C ASP A 103 9.38 -45.34 33.29
N LEU A 104 9.40 -44.93 34.57
CA LEU A 104 9.17 -43.54 34.97
C LEU A 104 10.26 -42.60 34.40
N ARG A 105 11.53 -43.03 34.36
CA ARG A 105 12.62 -42.26 33.74
C ARG A 105 12.42 -42.09 32.23
N THR A 106 11.97 -43.14 31.56
CA THR A 106 11.65 -43.11 30.13
C THR A 106 10.51 -42.13 29.86
N LEU A 107 9.40 -42.27 30.59
CA LEU A 107 8.24 -41.39 30.48
C LEU A 107 8.60 -39.92 30.76
N LYS A 108 9.44 -39.66 31.76
CA LYS A 108 9.95 -38.32 32.05
C LYS A 108 10.72 -37.75 30.86
N THR A 109 11.59 -38.55 30.24
CA THR A 109 12.40 -38.12 29.10
C THR A 109 11.53 -37.82 27.87
N GLU A 110 10.53 -38.67 27.60
CA GLU A 110 9.54 -38.44 26.54
C GLU A 110 8.75 -37.15 26.78
N PHE A 111 8.27 -36.94 28.00
CA PHE A 111 7.58 -35.71 28.38
C PHE A 111 8.47 -34.46 28.23
N GLU A 112 9.74 -34.52 28.65
CA GLU A 112 10.69 -33.42 28.48
C GLU A 112 10.93 -33.11 27.00
N ASN A 113 11.03 -34.12 26.13
CA ASN A 113 11.15 -33.94 24.70
C ASN A 113 9.89 -33.30 24.08
N ASP A 114 8.71 -33.78 24.44
CA ASP A 114 7.44 -33.22 23.98
C ASP A 114 7.25 -31.77 24.45
N TYR A 115 7.63 -31.48 25.69
CA TYR A 115 7.63 -30.13 26.24
C TYR A 115 8.56 -29.19 25.47
N ASN A 116 9.79 -29.63 25.17
CA ASN A 116 10.74 -28.85 24.36
C ASN A 116 10.23 -28.63 22.92
N ASN A 117 9.60 -29.64 22.31
CA ASN A 117 8.98 -29.53 21.00
C ASN A 117 7.81 -28.53 20.99
N LEU A 118 6.97 -28.53 22.04
CA LEU A 118 5.89 -27.56 22.21
C LEU A 118 6.41 -26.14 22.37
N ILE A 119 7.47 -25.92 23.17
CA ILE A 119 8.14 -24.62 23.29
C ILE A 119 8.68 -24.18 21.92
N GLY A 120 9.32 -25.08 21.18
CA GLY A 120 9.81 -24.78 19.83
C GLY A 120 8.70 -24.34 18.87
N LYS A 121 7.54 -25.01 18.92
CA LYS A 121 6.35 -24.64 18.14
C LYS A 121 5.79 -23.28 18.58
N GLN A 122 5.71 -23.02 19.89
CA GLN A 122 5.26 -21.74 20.44
C GLN A 122 6.15 -20.59 19.96
N ASN A 123 7.47 -20.71 20.10
CA ASN A 123 8.41 -19.70 19.61
C ASN A 123 8.29 -19.46 18.09
N THR A 124 7.96 -20.51 17.33
CA THR A 124 7.72 -20.39 15.88
C THR A 124 6.43 -19.65 15.57
N LEU A 125 5.37 -19.88 16.36
CA LEU A 125 4.10 -19.18 16.22
C LEU A 125 4.23 -17.70 16.61
N ASP A 126 4.93 -17.39 17.69
CA ASP A 126 5.16 -16.02 18.15
C ASP A 126 5.85 -15.18 17.07
N LYS A 127 6.91 -15.73 16.45
CA LYS A 127 7.58 -15.09 15.30
C LYS A 127 6.65 -14.86 14.10
N LYS A 128 5.71 -15.78 13.84
CA LYS A 128 4.73 -15.62 12.76
C LYS A 128 3.70 -14.53 13.09
N ILE A 129 3.28 -14.42 14.34
CA ILE A 129 2.37 -13.36 14.79
C ILE A 129 3.04 -11.99 14.63
N GLU A 130 4.28 -11.84 15.10
CA GLU A 130 5.06 -10.61 14.92
C GLU A 130 5.19 -10.21 13.44
N ALA A 131 5.44 -11.19 12.55
CA ALA A 131 5.49 -10.94 11.11
C ALA A 131 4.14 -10.49 10.54
N ILE A 132 3.03 -11.11 10.97
CA ILE A 132 1.67 -10.71 10.56
C ILE A 132 1.36 -9.29 11.03
N ASP A 133 1.73 -8.94 12.25
CA ASP A 133 1.50 -7.60 12.80
C ASP A 133 2.27 -6.53 12.01
N SER A 134 3.53 -6.82 11.64
CA SER A 134 4.32 -5.94 10.78
C SER A 134 3.67 -5.75 9.39
N ILE A 135 3.13 -6.83 8.80
CA ILE A 135 2.45 -6.78 7.50
C ILE A 135 1.17 -5.94 7.61
N ASN A 136 0.39 -6.12 8.69
CA ASN A 136 -0.84 -5.37 8.91
C ASN A 136 -0.55 -3.87 9.04
N GLN A 137 0.48 -3.48 9.78
CA GLN A 137 0.89 -2.06 9.89
C GLN A 137 1.28 -1.46 8.52
N GLU A 138 2.01 -2.20 7.69
CA GLU A 138 2.35 -1.75 6.34
C GLU A 138 1.10 -1.59 5.46
N GLN A 139 0.17 -2.53 5.55
CA GLN A 139 -1.10 -2.48 4.82
C GLN A 139 -1.97 -1.30 5.26
N ASP A 140 -2.03 -1.02 6.56
CA ASP A 140 -2.77 0.13 7.10
C ASP A 140 -2.25 1.45 6.54
N LEU A 141 -0.93 1.61 6.44
CA LEU A 141 -0.31 2.79 5.82
C LEU A 141 -0.65 2.89 4.33
N LYS A 142 -0.59 1.77 3.59
CA LYS A 142 -0.98 1.73 2.17
C LYS A 142 -2.45 2.10 1.96
N LEU A 143 -3.35 1.56 2.79
CA LEU A 143 -4.77 1.87 2.74
C LEU A 143 -5.03 3.35 3.03
N LYS A 144 -4.31 3.93 3.99
CA LYS A 144 -4.40 5.36 4.30
C LYS A 144 -3.93 6.23 3.13
N ILE A 145 -2.84 5.86 2.46
CA ILE A 145 -2.38 6.56 1.25
C ILE A 145 -3.42 6.44 0.12
N LEU A 146 -4.04 5.27 -0.06
CA LEU A 146 -5.07 5.06 -1.07
C LEU A 146 -6.30 5.95 -0.83
N ASP A 147 -6.80 6.02 0.42
CA ASP A 147 -7.90 6.92 0.80
C ASP A 147 -7.55 8.40 0.56
N ILE A 148 -6.32 8.80 0.88
CA ILE A 148 -5.84 10.17 0.61
C ILE A 148 -5.83 10.47 -0.90
N ARG A 149 -5.39 9.52 -1.73
CA ARG A 149 -5.38 9.67 -3.18
C ARG A 149 -6.79 9.80 -3.75
N GLU A 150 -7.71 8.92 -3.34
CA GLU A 150 -9.11 8.97 -3.80
C GLU A 150 -9.76 10.32 -3.47
N LYS A 151 -9.58 10.80 -2.22
CA LYS A 151 -10.05 12.13 -1.81
C LYS A 151 -9.40 13.26 -2.60
N THR A 152 -8.10 13.16 -2.84
CA THR A 152 -7.35 14.14 -3.63
C THR A 152 -7.90 14.23 -5.05
N ASP A 153 -8.13 13.10 -5.71
CA ASP A 153 -8.64 13.04 -7.08
C ASP A 153 -10.06 13.60 -7.19
N ASP A 154 -10.94 13.27 -6.24
CA ASP A 154 -12.29 13.86 -6.14
C ASP A 154 -12.24 15.39 -5.98
N LEU A 155 -11.40 15.89 -5.08
CA LEU A 155 -11.22 17.33 -4.87
C LEU A 155 -10.65 18.04 -6.11
N ILE A 156 -9.69 17.41 -6.80
CA ILE A 156 -9.13 17.92 -8.07
C ILE A 156 -10.23 18.00 -9.13
N SER A 157 -11.07 16.98 -9.25
CA SER A 157 -12.19 16.95 -10.22
C SER A 157 -13.19 18.09 -9.97
N LYS A 158 -13.40 18.44 -8.70
CA LYS A 158 -14.22 19.58 -8.24
C LYS A 158 -13.49 20.91 -8.27
N ARG A 159 -12.23 20.94 -8.73
CA ARG A 159 -11.33 22.11 -8.76
C ARG A 159 -11.06 22.73 -7.38
N GLN A 160 -11.21 21.95 -6.31
CA GLN A 160 -10.93 22.34 -4.92
C GLN A 160 -9.45 22.16 -4.57
N TYR A 161 -8.59 22.90 -5.27
CA TYR A 161 -7.13 22.68 -5.25
C TYR A 161 -6.46 22.89 -3.89
N LEU A 162 -6.91 23.87 -3.09
CA LEU A 162 -6.31 24.13 -1.78
C LEU A 162 -6.53 22.95 -0.82
N GLN A 163 -7.75 22.41 -0.77
CA GLN A 163 -8.08 21.25 0.04
C GLN A 163 -7.33 20.00 -0.45
N ALA A 164 -7.24 19.81 -1.77
CA ALA A 164 -6.46 18.71 -2.33
C ALA A 164 -4.97 18.79 -1.91
N LEU A 165 -4.37 19.99 -1.87
CA LEU A 165 -3.01 20.19 -1.40
C LEU A 165 -2.81 19.87 0.08
N GLU A 166 -3.83 20.11 0.93
CA GLU A 166 -3.79 19.72 2.35
C GLU A 166 -3.73 18.20 2.50
N TYR A 167 -4.61 17.47 1.79
CA TYR A 167 -4.59 15.99 1.78
C TYR A 167 -3.29 15.42 1.24
N ILE A 168 -2.79 15.96 0.12
CA ILE A 168 -1.48 15.59 -0.45
C ILE A 168 -0.36 15.80 0.57
N THR A 169 -0.39 16.90 1.33
CA THR A 169 0.63 17.20 2.34
C THR A 169 0.65 16.12 3.42
N VAL A 170 -0.51 15.76 3.96
CA VAL A 170 -0.64 14.65 4.93
C VAL A 170 -0.18 13.32 4.32
N GLY A 171 -0.52 13.05 3.07
CA GLY A 171 -0.07 11.83 2.38
C GLY A 171 1.44 11.76 2.21
N LEU A 172 2.08 12.87 1.87
CA LEU A 172 3.53 12.96 1.73
C LEU A 172 4.28 12.97 3.08
N GLU A 173 3.63 13.29 4.20
CA GLU A 173 4.18 13.07 5.54
C GLU A 173 4.24 11.58 5.88
N ILE A 174 3.28 10.78 5.38
CA ILE A 174 3.23 9.33 5.57
C ILE A 174 4.22 8.63 4.61
N ASP A 175 4.20 9.00 3.33
CA ASP A 175 5.10 8.49 2.30
C ASP A 175 5.67 9.64 1.46
N SER A 176 6.81 10.16 1.90
CA SER A 176 7.50 11.29 1.24
C SER A 176 8.01 10.98 -0.17
N LYS A 177 8.08 9.70 -0.56
CA LYS A 177 8.54 9.26 -1.88
C LYS A 177 7.39 8.89 -2.81
N ASN A 178 6.15 9.02 -2.36
CA ASN A 178 4.98 8.68 -3.17
C ASN A 178 4.91 9.53 -4.45
N THR A 179 5.18 8.90 -5.59
CA THR A 179 5.23 9.55 -6.90
C THR A 179 3.85 9.97 -7.39
N ASP A 180 2.81 9.19 -7.09
CA ASP A 180 1.42 9.53 -7.42
C ASP A 180 0.97 10.82 -6.73
N LEU A 181 1.19 10.96 -5.41
CA LEU A 181 0.85 12.19 -4.68
C LEU A 181 1.67 13.40 -5.16
N LYS A 182 2.96 13.19 -5.50
CA LYS A 182 3.78 14.25 -6.12
C LYS A 182 3.25 14.66 -7.49
N HIS A 183 2.76 13.70 -8.29
CA HIS A 183 2.15 13.95 -9.59
C HIS A 183 0.89 14.78 -9.44
N SER A 184 -0.05 14.37 -8.56
CA SER A 184 -1.26 15.15 -8.27
C SER A 184 -0.92 16.58 -7.81
N LYS A 185 0.13 16.74 -7.00
CA LYS A 185 0.63 18.07 -6.58
C LYS A 185 1.16 18.90 -7.76
N ALA A 186 1.94 18.27 -8.63
CA ALA A 186 2.49 18.90 -9.83
C ALA A 186 1.39 19.32 -10.79
N PHE A 187 0.37 18.47 -10.98
CA PHE A 187 -0.82 18.78 -11.74
C PHE A 187 -1.58 19.97 -11.14
N ILE A 188 -1.80 20.02 -9.83
CA ILE A 188 -2.43 21.19 -9.19
C ILE A 188 -1.62 22.46 -9.44
N PHE A 189 -0.29 22.40 -9.28
CA PHE A 189 0.57 23.54 -9.58
C PHE A 189 0.52 23.96 -11.04
N TYR A 190 0.45 23.01 -11.97
CA TYR A 190 0.23 23.27 -13.39
C TYR A 190 -1.07 24.03 -13.63
N ARG A 191 -2.19 23.55 -13.09
CA ARG A 191 -3.52 24.21 -13.19
C ARG A 191 -3.56 25.60 -12.55
N LEU A 192 -2.73 25.83 -11.52
CA LEU A 192 -2.54 27.12 -10.87
C LEU A 192 -1.49 28.02 -11.56
N ARG A 193 -0.95 27.61 -12.73
CA ARG A 193 0.15 28.26 -13.46
C ARG A 193 1.44 28.46 -12.67
N LYS A 194 1.66 27.64 -11.65
CA LYS A 194 2.92 27.54 -10.91
C LYS A 194 3.86 26.58 -11.63
N TYR A 195 4.23 26.94 -12.87
CA TYR A 195 4.94 26.04 -13.79
C TYR A 195 6.33 25.65 -13.25
N LYS A 196 7.06 26.57 -12.60
CA LYS A 196 8.38 26.29 -12.03
C LYS A 196 8.30 25.25 -10.91
N GLU A 197 7.30 25.36 -10.05
CA GLU A 197 7.05 24.44 -8.96
C GLU A 197 6.59 23.07 -9.47
N SER A 198 5.75 23.04 -10.52
CA SER A 198 5.35 21.81 -11.20
C SER A 198 6.56 21.09 -11.83
N ILE A 199 7.40 21.80 -12.59
CA ILE A 199 8.65 21.28 -13.17
C ILE A 199 9.55 20.66 -12.10
N LYS A 200 9.71 21.33 -10.94
CA LYS A 200 10.50 20.81 -9.83
C LYS A 200 9.98 19.46 -9.35
N LEU A 201 8.66 19.33 -9.18
CA LEU A 201 8.03 18.09 -8.73
C LEU A 201 8.20 16.96 -9.75
N HIS A 202 8.01 17.23 -11.05
CA HIS A 202 8.26 16.22 -12.08
C HIS A 202 9.72 15.76 -12.10
N ARG A 203 10.69 16.65 -11.92
CA ARG A 203 12.10 16.25 -11.75
C ARG A 203 12.33 15.41 -10.51
N GLU A 204 11.62 15.66 -9.41
CA GLU A 204 11.68 14.81 -8.22
C GLU A 204 11.07 13.42 -8.48
N ILE A 205 9.96 13.33 -9.22
CA ILE A 205 9.37 12.05 -9.63
C ILE A 205 10.37 11.27 -10.48
N LEU A 206 10.97 11.90 -11.49
CA LEU A 206 11.93 11.27 -12.39
C LEU A 206 13.25 10.85 -11.69
N LYS A 207 13.58 11.43 -10.53
CA LYS A 207 14.69 10.93 -9.70
C LYS A 207 14.35 9.63 -8.98
N ILE A 208 13.07 9.38 -8.69
CA ILE A 208 12.58 8.18 -8.00
C ILE A 208 12.23 7.11 -9.04
N GLU A 209 11.53 7.49 -10.09
CA GLU A 209 11.08 6.67 -11.20
C GLU A 209 11.56 7.28 -12.54
N PRO A 210 12.81 7.01 -12.96
CA PRO A 210 13.38 7.61 -14.17
C PRO A 210 12.60 7.31 -15.46
N LYS A 211 11.81 6.24 -15.47
CA LYS A 211 11.01 5.79 -16.62
C LYS A 211 9.52 6.11 -16.49
N ASN A 212 9.14 7.01 -15.60
CA ASN A 212 7.75 7.43 -15.46
C ASN A 212 7.33 8.27 -16.69
N THR A 213 6.68 7.61 -17.66
CA THR A 213 6.32 8.20 -18.96
C THR A 213 5.40 9.39 -18.83
N THR A 214 4.47 9.37 -17.87
CA THR A 214 3.56 10.49 -17.60
C THR A 214 4.35 11.73 -17.17
N SER A 215 5.25 11.57 -16.20
CA SER A 215 6.09 12.67 -15.73
C SER A 215 7.10 13.15 -16.76
N LEU A 216 7.58 12.28 -17.65
CA LEU A 216 8.43 12.68 -18.78
C LEU A 216 7.66 13.58 -19.75
N PHE A 217 6.44 13.17 -20.12
CA PHE A 217 5.56 13.95 -20.99
C PHE A 217 5.18 15.30 -20.37
N ASP A 218 4.71 15.31 -19.12
CA ASP A 218 4.28 16.54 -18.45
C ASP A 218 5.44 17.53 -18.32
N LEU A 219 6.65 17.05 -18.01
CA LEU A 219 7.84 17.89 -17.97
C LEU A 219 8.18 18.46 -19.36
N ALA A 220 8.11 17.65 -20.41
CA ALA A 220 8.33 18.11 -21.78
C ALA A 220 7.32 19.22 -22.19
N GLU A 221 6.03 19.02 -21.92
CA GLU A 221 4.99 20.01 -22.19
C GLU A 221 5.25 21.30 -21.39
N LEU A 222 5.55 21.18 -20.09
CA LEU A 222 5.85 22.33 -19.23
C LEU A 222 7.04 23.16 -19.73
N LEU A 223 8.13 22.50 -20.17
CA LEU A 223 9.30 23.18 -20.73
C LEU A 223 8.94 23.98 -21.98
N LEU A 224 8.06 23.43 -22.83
CA LEU A 224 7.56 24.13 -24.02
C LEU A 224 6.61 25.28 -23.66
N ILE A 225 5.73 25.11 -22.68
CA ILE A 225 4.81 26.16 -22.24
C ILE A 225 5.57 27.38 -21.71
N ILE A 226 6.68 27.17 -20.99
CA ILE A 226 7.54 28.27 -20.52
C ILE A 226 8.57 28.73 -21.56
N LYS A 227 8.53 28.20 -22.79
CA LYS A 227 9.44 28.50 -23.92
C LYS A 227 10.92 28.22 -23.65
N HIS A 228 11.22 27.24 -22.79
CA HIS A 228 12.57 26.74 -22.55
C HIS A 228 12.98 25.73 -23.65
N ASN A 229 13.07 26.20 -24.89
CA ASN A 229 13.22 25.33 -26.08
C ASN A 229 14.53 24.52 -26.11
N GLU A 230 15.65 25.11 -25.67
CA GLU A 230 16.94 24.40 -25.65
C GLU A 230 16.96 23.29 -24.60
N GLU A 231 16.41 23.58 -23.41
CA GLU A 231 16.26 22.60 -22.33
C GLU A 231 15.32 21.46 -22.76
N PHE A 232 14.23 21.77 -23.47
CA PHE A 232 13.35 20.77 -24.06
C PHE A 232 14.09 19.86 -25.06
N LYS A 233 14.94 20.39 -25.95
CA LYS A 233 15.70 19.58 -26.90
C LYS A 233 16.64 18.60 -26.20
N GLU A 234 17.42 19.09 -25.24
CA GLU A 234 18.35 18.27 -24.46
C GLU A 234 17.58 17.19 -23.69
N PHE A 235 16.48 17.59 -23.04
CA PHE A 235 15.61 16.68 -22.32
C PHE A 235 15.04 15.60 -23.23
N ARG A 236 14.50 15.97 -24.39
CA ARG A 236 13.94 15.02 -25.36
C ARG A 236 15.01 14.06 -25.87
N SER A 237 16.17 14.56 -26.27
CA SER A 237 17.28 13.73 -26.76
C SER A 237 17.74 12.72 -25.71
N SER A 238 17.73 13.11 -24.44
CA SER A 238 18.15 12.23 -23.34
C SER A 238 17.12 11.15 -22.97
N ASN A 239 15.86 11.32 -23.39
CA ASN A 239 14.73 10.45 -23.02
C ASN A 239 13.97 9.93 -24.25
N GLU A 240 14.63 9.87 -25.41
CA GLU A 240 14.01 9.52 -26.70
C GLU A 240 13.36 8.14 -26.66
N ASN A 241 14.03 7.16 -26.05
CA ASN A 241 13.53 5.79 -25.93
C ASN A 241 12.33 5.69 -24.97
N GLU A 242 12.42 6.36 -23.81
CA GLU A 242 11.42 6.29 -22.75
C GLU A 242 10.14 7.05 -23.07
N LEU A 243 10.24 8.18 -23.79
CA LEU A 243 9.06 8.91 -24.26
C LEU A 243 8.31 8.12 -25.35
N GLY A 244 8.88 7.04 -25.89
CA GLY A 244 8.21 6.17 -26.86
C GLY A 244 7.71 6.95 -28.06
N LEU A 245 8.49 7.95 -28.48
CA LEU A 245 8.12 8.88 -29.53
C LEU A 245 8.31 8.21 -30.89
N ASP A 246 7.43 7.26 -31.21
CA ASP A 246 7.23 6.96 -32.62
C ASP A 246 6.70 8.23 -33.33
N SER A 247 7.01 8.37 -34.62
CA SER A 247 6.63 9.55 -35.40
C SER A 247 5.13 9.68 -35.64
N GLU A 248 4.35 8.66 -35.28
CA GLU A 248 2.90 8.58 -35.51
C GLU A 248 2.09 8.83 -34.22
N ASN A 249 2.75 8.83 -33.05
CA ASN A 249 2.13 9.00 -31.75
C ASN A 249 1.62 10.44 -31.64
N PRO A 250 0.32 10.65 -31.37
CA PRO A 250 -0.26 11.98 -31.23
C PRO A 250 0.43 12.86 -30.18
N ILE A 251 1.01 12.26 -29.14
CA ILE A 251 1.78 12.97 -28.12
C ILE A 251 3.05 13.57 -28.72
N THR A 252 3.81 12.78 -29.49
CA THR A 252 5.01 13.25 -30.21
C THR A 252 4.66 14.39 -31.15
N ILE A 253 3.64 14.18 -31.98
CA ILE A 253 3.20 15.13 -32.99
C ILE A 253 2.74 16.44 -32.32
N TYR A 254 2.09 16.33 -31.16
CA TYR A 254 1.70 17.49 -30.35
C TYR A 254 2.91 18.26 -29.80
N LEU A 255 3.84 17.59 -29.13
CA LEU A 255 5.04 18.23 -28.57
C LEU A 255 5.88 18.89 -29.67
N ASP A 256 5.98 18.25 -30.83
CA ASP A 256 6.71 18.78 -31.99
C ASP A 256 6.02 19.99 -32.60
N GLY A 257 4.70 19.94 -32.72
CA GLY A 257 3.91 21.08 -33.15
C GLY A 257 4.07 22.27 -32.20
N LEU A 258 4.02 22.02 -30.88
CA LEU A 258 4.21 23.09 -29.88
C LEU A 258 5.64 23.64 -29.88
N TYR A 259 6.65 22.78 -30.06
CA TYR A 259 8.03 23.21 -30.24
C TYR A 259 8.20 24.08 -31.51
N ASN A 260 7.67 23.63 -32.65
CA ASN A 260 7.71 24.35 -33.92
C ASN A 260 6.97 25.69 -33.87
N TYR A 261 5.87 25.74 -33.11
CA TYR A 261 5.18 26.98 -32.76
C TYR A 261 6.12 27.95 -32.02
N ASN A 262 6.78 27.48 -30.95
CA ASN A 262 7.67 28.32 -30.15
C ASN A 262 8.88 28.87 -30.93
N ILE A 263 9.41 28.12 -31.89
CA ILE A 263 10.53 28.55 -32.75
C ILE A 263 10.08 29.24 -34.05
N GLN A 264 8.78 29.52 -34.20
CA GLN A 264 8.18 30.21 -35.35
C GLN A 264 8.46 29.53 -36.71
N LYS A 265 8.48 28.18 -36.74
CA LYS A 265 8.64 27.39 -37.96
C LYS A 265 7.29 26.90 -38.47
N THR A 266 6.60 27.77 -39.23
CA THR A 266 5.26 27.51 -39.77
C THR A 266 5.20 26.23 -40.61
N ASP A 267 6.12 26.04 -41.57
CA ASP A 267 6.11 24.89 -42.47
C ASP A 267 6.22 23.55 -41.71
N LEU A 268 7.04 23.53 -40.65
CA LEU A 268 7.20 22.33 -39.82
C LEU A 268 5.95 22.06 -38.97
N LEU A 269 5.34 23.11 -38.40
CA LEU A 269 4.06 22.98 -37.70
C LEU A 269 2.97 22.44 -38.65
N GLU A 270 2.89 22.93 -39.88
CA GLU A 270 1.93 22.44 -40.88
C GLU A 270 2.14 20.97 -41.22
N ASN A 271 3.40 20.50 -41.27
CA ASN A 271 3.69 19.08 -41.44
C ASN A 271 3.14 18.25 -40.27
N ASN A 272 3.35 18.69 -39.01
CA ASN A 272 2.81 18.02 -37.83
C ASN A 272 1.28 17.93 -37.88
N ILE A 273 0.61 19.03 -38.25
CA ILE A 273 -0.85 19.08 -38.36
C ILE A 273 -1.34 18.14 -39.47
N SER A 274 -0.65 18.13 -40.61
CA SER A 274 -0.98 17.29 -41.76
C SER A 274 -0.92 15.80 -41.42
N THR A 275 0.03 15.36 -40.59
CA THR A 275 0.09 13.97 -40.10
C THR A 275 -1.20 13.57 -39.39
N ILE A 276 -1.71 14.41 -38.49
CA ILE A 276 -2.99 14.15 -37.79
C ILE A 276 -4.17 14.19 -38.77
N LEU A 277 -4.23 15.18 -39.66
CA LEU A 277 -5.30 15.29 -40.66
C LEU A 277 -5.33 14.10 -41.62
N ASN A 278 -4.18 13.53 -41.98
CA ASN A 278 -4.08 12.37 -42.85
C ASN A 278 -4.51 11.08 -42.13
N SER A 279 -4.34 11.01 -40.80
CA SER A 279 -4.83 9.89 -39.98
C SER A 279 -6.36 9.91 -39.73
N MET A 280 -7.05 10.97 -40.16
CA MET A 280 -8.51 11.10 -40.11
C MET A 280 -9.11 10.67 -41.46
N GLU A 281 -9.56 9.41 -41.52
CA GLU A 281 -10.19 8.81 -42.70
C GLU A 281 -11.58 9.41 -43.01
N THR A 282 -12.30 9.84 -41.97
CA THR A 282 -13.63 10.46 -42.05
C THR A 282 -13.62 11.85 -41.43
N ASP A 283 -14.58 12.70 -41.80
CA ASP A 283 -14.77 14.03 -41.17
C ASP A 283 -15.54 13.92 -39.83
N GLU A 284 -15.22 12.91 -39.05
CA GLU A 284 -15.80 12.70 -37.72
C GLU A 284 -14.94 13.35 -36.66
N ARG A 285 -15.57 13.66 -35.51
CA ARG A 285 -14.82 14.10 -34.34
C ARG A 285 -14.05 12.90 -33.78
N LYS A 286 -12.72 12.95 -33.88
CA LYS A 286 -11.82 11.94 -33.33
C LYS A 286 -10.97 12.56 -32.23
N LYS A 287 -11.05 11.97 -31.03
CA LYS A 287 -10.18 12.36 -29.92
C LYS A 287 -8.85 11.62 -30.08
N HIS A 288 -7.77 12.37 -30.30
CA HIS A 288 -6.41 11.83 -30.38
C HIS A 288 -5.69 11.86 -29.03
N LEU A 289 -6.03 12.84 -28.19
CA LEU A 289 -5.46 13.03 -26.86
C LEU A 289 -6.55 13.34 -25.84
N GLU A 290 -6.38 12.85 -24.60
CA GLU A 290 -7.44 12.85 -23.59
C GLU A 290 -7.68 14.23 -22.93
N TRP A 291 -6.69 15.13 -22.96
CA TRP A 291 -6.77 16.43 -22.29
C TRP A 291 -7.31 17.56 -23.19
N ASP A 292 -7.75 18.65 -22.57
CA ASP A 292 -8.47 19.74 -23.24
C ASP A 292 -7.57 20.86 -23.76
N PHE A 293 -6.27 20.88 -23.42
CA PHE A 293 -5.30 21.93 -23.78
C PHE A 293 -5.64 23.34 -23.26
N ALA A 294 -6.48 23.46 -22.22
CA ALA A 294 -6.87 24.77 -21.68
C ALA A 294 -5.68 25.58 -21.14
N ASP A 295 -4.70 24.90 -20.55
CA ASP A 295 -3.52 25.52 -19.97
C ASP A 295 -2.59 26.11 -21.04
N LEU A 296 -2.35 25.38 -22.15
CA LEU A 296 -1.62 25.91 -23.31
C LEU A 296 -2.34 27.13 -23.90
N ARG A 297 -3.65 27.04 -24.15
CA ARG A 297 -4.44 28.18 -24.69
C ARG A 297 -4.38 29.40 -23.77
N PHE A 298 -4.33 29.19 -22.46
CA PHE A 298 -4.12 30.27 -21.53
C PHE A 298 -2.70 30.85 -21.62
N ALA A 299 -1.67 30.00 -21.69
CA ALA A 299 -0.27 30.43 -21.74
C ALA A 299 0.02 31.33 -22.95
N ILE A 300 -0.59 31.03 -24.11
CA ILE A 300 -0.40 31.81 -25.34
C ILE A 300 -1.44 32.93 -25.52
N LYS A 301 -2.34 33.17 -24.55
CA LYS A 301 -3.49 34.07 -24.74
C LYS A 301 -3.07 35.50 -25.08
N ASP A 302 -2.02 36.00 -24.44
CA ASP A 302 -1.53 37.39 -24.55
C ASP A 302 -0.54 37.56 -25.73
N GLU A 303 -0.21 36.46 -26.43
CA GLU A 303 0.62 36.52 -27.63
C GLU A 303 -0.12 37.19 -28.79
N GLU A 304 0.61 37.86 -29.69
CA GLU A 304 0.04 38.52 -30.85
C GLU A 304 -0.82 37.55 -31.66
N ASN A 305 -2.02 38.00 -32.05
CA ASN A 305 -2.89 37.17 -32.86
C ASN A 305 -2.38 37.15 -34.31
N ASN A 306 -1.76 36.05 -34.69
CA ASN A 306 -1.23 35.82 -36.02
C ASN A 306 -1.67 34.43 -36.53
N SER A 307 -1.45 34.18 -37.82
CA SER A 307 -1.80 32.90 -38.46
C SER A 307 -1.18 31.68 -37.74
N LEU A 308 0.01 31.84 -37.15
CA LEU A 308 0.68 30.75 -36.43
C LEU A 308 -0.05 30.40 -35.12
N LYS A 309 -0.51 31.41 -34.37
CA LYS A 309 -1.33 31.24 -33.16
C LYS A 309 -2.67 30.58 -33.48
N GLU A 310 -3.31 30.98 -34.58
CA GLU A 310 -4.56 30.37 -35.03
C GLU A 310 -4.37 28.89 -35.40
N LYS A 311 -3.27 28.55 -36.09
CA LYS A 311 -2.90 27.17 -36.42
C LYS A 311 -2.67 26.31 -35.18
N ILE A 312 -1.88 26.75 -34.20
CA ILE A 312 -1.63 25.95 -32.98
C ILE A 312 -2.90 25.76 -32.16
N VAL A 313 -3.78 26.78 -32.07
CA VAL A 313 -5.07 26.66 -31.39
C VAL A 313 -5.96 25.66 -32.12
N GLY A 314 -6.08 25.77 -33.45
CA GLY A 314 -6.83 24.82 -34.26
C GLY A 314 -6.28 23.38 -34.15
N PHE A 315 -4.96 23.24 -34.09
CA PHE A 315 -4.30 21.94 -33.92
C PHE A 315 -4.65 21.28 -32.59
N THR A 316 -4.62 22.03 -31.48
CA THR A 316 -5.05 21.50 -30.17
C THR A 316 -6.53 21.13 -30.14
N ASN A 317 -7.37 21.85 -30.91
CA ASN A 317 -8.78 21.52 -31.04
C ASN A 317 -9.03 20.25 -31.87
N LEU A 318 -8.22 20.00 -32.90
CA LEU A 318 -8.21 18.72 -33.63
C LEU A 318 -7.80 17.57 -32.71
N LEU A 319 -6.70 17.73 -31.97
CA LEU A 319 -6.18 16.68 -31.09
C LEU A 319 -7.17 16.30 -29.98
N SER A 320 -7.87 17.28 -29.40
CA SER A 320 -8.92 17.05 -28.39
C SER A 320 -10.24 16.52 -28.95
N GLY A 321 -10.38 16.42 -30.28
CA GLY A 321 -11.62 16.04 -30.95
C GLY A 321 -12.74 17.09 -30.86
N THR A 322 -12.42 18.32 -30.44
CA THR A 322 -13.41 19.42 -30.40
C THR A 322 -13.71 19.96 -31.79
N TRP A 323 -12.76 19.85 -32.73
CA TRP A 323 -12.91 20.22 -34.13
C TRP A 323 -12.84 18.99 -35.04
N THR A 324 -13.55 19.05 -36.17
CA THR A 324 -13.41 18.07 -37.25
C THR A 324 -12.33 18.53 -38.24
N LYS A 325 -11.90 17.63 -39.13
CA LYS A 325 -10.97 17.92 -40.21
C LYS A 325 -11.44 19.09 -41.07
N LYS A 326 -12.71 19.08 -41.49
CA LYS A 326 -13.33 20.16 -42.27
C LYS A 326 -13.30 21.49 -41.53
N LYS A 327 -13.71 21.51 -40.26
CA LYS A 327 -13.73 22.74 -39.46
C LYS A 327 -12.33 23.36 -39.34
N TYR A 328 -11.29 22.54 -39.17
CA TYR A 328 -9.93 23.04 -39.14
C TYR A 328 -9.52 23.66 -40.48
N LEU A 329 -9.76 22.97 -41.61
CA LEU A 329 -9.43 23.47 -42.94
C LEU A 329 -10.15 24.79 -43.27
N GLU A 330 -11.40 24.96 -42.83
CA GLU A 330 -12.16 26.21 -42.96
C GLU A 330 -11.61 27.36 -42.11
N SER A 331 -10.87 27.08 -41.04
CA SER A 331 -10.33 28.11 -40.13
C SER A 331 -9.00 28.71 -40.57
N ILE A 332 -8.30 28.05 -41.51
CA ILE A 332 -6.96 28.45 -41.99
C ILE A 332 -6.96 28.94 -43.45
N ASN A 333 -8.11 28.86 -44.13
CA ASN A 333 -8.38 29.46 -45.44
C ASN A 333 -9.05 30.82 -45.25
#